data_AF-A0A4P7SKC1-F1
#
_entry.id   AF-A0A4P7SKC1-F1
#
_cell.length_a   1.000
_cell.length_b   1.000
_cell.length_c   1.000
_cell.angle_alpha   90.00
_cell.angle_beta   90.00
_cell.angle_gamma   90.00
#
_symmetry.space_group_name_H-M   'P 1'
#
loop_
_entity.id
_entity.type
_entity.pdbx_description
1 polymer ?
#
loop_
_entity_poly.entity_id
_entity_poly.type
_entity_poly.pdbx_seq_one_letter_code
_entity_poly.pdbx_strand_id
1 'polypeptide(L)'
;MDTDADLTTASTALRTQWDALRTWAHDVGDPALAAAPSVLDGWTVAALWAHVGRAMEALTACTPAPAGVVPLTLGEYLATYAAGAADTAEAARRLAAEHVSDPVGAVERSATAALAHLGTLGPGDPVVQARRGPVRLSTMTLTRVVELVVHADDLLRSGRRARGTSAGVPDPVDPRALAVVADALLTVVQARGGWDLEVADARTWVRIAAGRIPYDVDVLADALHARYTSDAVPDLGRLLPLL
;
A
#
# COMPACT_ATOMS: atom_id res chain seq x y z
N MET A 1 -9.24 -22.49 -0.82
CA MET A 1 -9.98 -21.73 0.19
C MET A 1 -9.45 -20.32 0.05
N ASP A 2 -10.25 -19.39 -0.47
CA ASP A 2 -9.82 -18.02 -0.77
C ASP A 2 -9.28 -17.35 0.50
N THR A 3 -7.97 -17.11 0.53
CA THR A 3 -7.26 -16.38 1.61
C THR A 3 -7.14 -14.89 1.31
N ASP A 4 -7.98 -14.34 0.43
CA ASP A 4 -8.08 -12.90 0.27
C ASP A 4 -8.85 -12.32 1.48
N ALA A 5 -8.31 -11.25 2.07
CA ALA A 5 -8.97 -10.56 3.17
C ALA A 5 -10.39 -10.13 2.75
N ASP A 6 -11.39 -10.50 3.55
CA ASP A 6 -12.77 -10.12 3.26
C ASP A 6 -12.95 -8.59 3.28
N LEU A 7 -14.05 -8.11 2.71
CA LEU A 7 -14.31 -6.67 2.59
C LEU A 7 -14.32 -5.98 3.96
N THR A 8 -14.81 -6.63 5.01
CA THR A 8 -14.85 -6.06 6.37
C THR A 8 -13.43 -5.84 6.91
N THR A 9 -12.56 -6.83 6.74
CA THR A 9 -11.16 -6.82 7.16
C THR A 9 -10.40 -5.76 6.38
N ALA A 10 -10.51 -5.76 5.05
CA ALA A 10 -9.86 -4.77 4.19
C ALA A 10 -10.34 -3.34 4.51
N SER A 11 -11.64 -3.15 4.72
CA SER A 11 -12.21 -1.83 5.05
C SER A 11 -11.79 -1.34 6.45
N THR A 12 -11.64 -2.26 7.41
CA THR A 12 -11.16 -1.93 8.75
C THR A 12 -9.69 -1.51 8.70
N ALA A 13 -8.84 -2.32 8.05
CA ALA A 13 -7.44 -2.01 7.85
C ALA A 13 -7.23 -0.68 7.10
N LEU A 14 -8.05 -0.40 6.08
CA LEU A 14 -7.99 0.88 5.35
C LEU A 14 -8.25 2.07 6.28
N ARG A 15 -9.28 2.00 7.12
CA ARG A 15 -9.64 3.08 8.05
C ARG A 15 -8.59 3.27 9.12
N THR A 16 -8.13 2.19 9.77
CA THR A 16 -7.13 2.29 10.84
C THR A 16 -5.79 2.80 10.32
N GLN A 17 -5.35 2.32 9.15
CA GLN A 17 -4.13 2.81 8.52
C GLN A 17 -4.25 4.29 8.10
N TRP A 18 -5.41 4.70 7.57
CA TRP A 18 -5.65 6.10 7.25
C TRP A 18 -5.63 6.99 8.50
N ASP A 19 -6.25 6.56 9.60
CA ASP A 19 -6.23 7.32 10.86
C ASP A 19 -4.82 7.47 11.44
N ALA A 20 -3.97 6.44 11.32
CA ALA A 20 -2.56 6.51 11.70
C ALA A 20 -1.78 7.53 10.86
N LEU A 21 -1.97 7.52 9.53
CA LEU A 21 -1.37 8.49 8.61
C LEU A 21 -1.85 9.92 8.87
N ARG A 22 -3.15 10.11 9.09
CA ARG A 22 -3.74 11.40 9.40
C ARG A 22 -3.15 11.98 10.68
N THR A 23 -3.07 11.18 11.74
CA THR A 23 -2.48 11.58 13.02
C THR A 23 -1.01 11.96 12.84
N TRP A 24 -0.23 11.12 12.15
CA TRP A 24 1.17 11.41 11.85
C TRP A 24 1.36 12.73 11.09
N ALA A 25 0.54 12.99 10.08
CA ALA A 25 0.63 14.21 9.28
C ALA A 25 0.37 15.47 10.11
N HIS A 26 -0.54 15.43 11.08
CA HIS A 26 -0.77 16.53 12.01
C HIS A 26 0.34 16.66 13.06
N ASP A 27 0.94 15.55 13.50
CA ASP A 27 1.98 15.56 14.54
C ASP A 27 3.34 16.04 14.04
N VAL A 28 3.73 15.64 12.82
CA VAL A 28 5.09 15.94 12.29
C VAL A 28 5.10 16.86 11.07
N GLY A 29 3.93 17.20 10.54
CA GLY A 29 3.80 18.01 9.33
C GLY A 29 4.29 19.44 9.56
N ASP A 30 5.35 19.81 8.84
CA ASP A 30 5.85 21.18 8.78
C ASP A 30 6.38 21.50 7.36
N PRO A 31 6.48 22.78 6.96
CA PRO A 31 6.94 23.15 5.62
C PRO A 31 8.36 22.68 5.29
N ALA A 32 9.25 22.55 6.27
CA ALA A 32 10.62 22.10 6.05
C ALA A 32 10.65 20.59 5.76
N LEU A 33 9.91 19.79 6.53
CA LEU A 33 9.72 18.37 6.26
C LEU A 33 9.05 18.16 4.89
N ALA A 34 8.01 18.93 4.58
CA ALA A 34 7.29 18.84 3.31
C ALA A 34 8.22 19.06 2.09
N ALA A 35 9.15 20.03 2.19
CA ALA A 35 10.13 20.33 1.16
C ALA A 35 11.33 19.36 1.13
N ALA A 36 11.55 18.58 2.19
CA ALA A 36 12.68 17.65 2.27
C ALA A 36 12.56 16.52 1.23
N PRO A 37 13.70 15.97 0.76
CA PRO A 37 13.70 14.75 -0.04
C PRO A 37 13.09 13.59 0.74
N SER A 38 12.26 12.79 0.07
CA SER A 38 11.76 11.52 0.61
C SER A 38 12.80 10.40 0.43
N VAL A 39 12.44 9.18 0.83
CA VAL A 39 13.22 7.98 0.51
C VAL A 39 13.01 7.47 -0.92
N LEU A 40 12.05 8.03 -1.65
CA LEU A 40 11.84 7.74 -3.06
C LEU A 40 12.63 8.75 -3.91
N ASP A 41 13.48 8.24 -4.79
CA ASP A 41 14.38 9.06 -5.60
C ASP A 41 13.61 10.07 -6.47
N GLY A 42 13.95 11.35 -6.35
CA GLY A 42 13.31 12.44 -7.10
C GLY A 42 11.96 12.91 -6.54
N TRP A 43 11.57 12.45 -5.34
CA TRP A 43 10.34 12.86 -4.66
C TRP A 43 10.64 13.64 -3.37
N THR A 44 9.85 14.69 -3.13
CA THR A 44 9.78 15.33 -1.80
C THR A 44 8.78 14.60 -0.90
N VAL A 45 8.82 14.85 0.40
CA VAL A 45 7.79 14.34 1.33
C VAL A 45 6.40 14.86 0.95
N ALA A 46 6.29 16.11 0.48
CA ALA A 46 5.02 16.65 -0.02
C ALA A 46 4.50 15.89 -1.25
N ALA A 47 5.37 15.52 -2.20
CA ALA A 47 4.99 14.70 -3.35
C ALA A 47 4.53 13.29 -2.91
N LEU A 48 5.24 12.68 -1.96
CA LEU A 48 4.85 11.39 -1.40
C LEU A 48 3.49 11.46 -0.69
N TRP A 49 3.26 12.50 0.11
CA TRP A 49 1.97 12.75 0.77
C TRP A 49 0.84 12.98 -0.24
N ALA A 50 1.06 13.80 -1.28
CA ALA A 50 0.09 14.02 -2.34
C ALA A 50 -0.27 12.70 -3.07
N HIS A 51 0.71 11.81 -3.24
CA HIS A 51 0.47 10.49 -3.82
C HIS A 51 -0.40 9.58 -2.93
N VAL A 52 -0.25 9.64 -1.60
CA VAL A 52 -1.16 8.95 -0.67
C VAL A 52 -2.62 9.37 -0.93
N GLY A 53 -2.89 10.66 -1.14
CA GLY A 53 -4.22 11.15 -1.52
C GLY A 53 -4.69 10.60 -2.87
N ARG A 54 -3.83 10.66 -3.90
CA ARG A 54 -4.12 10.09 -5.23
C ARG A 54 -4.39 8.59 -5.18
N ALA A 55 -3.72 7.85 -4.30
CA ALA A 55 -3.96 6.43 -4.12
C ALA A 55 -5.41 6.19 -3.65
N MET A 56 -5.93 7.00 -2.72
CA MET A 56 -7.31 6.90 -2.26
C MET A 56 -8.34 7.16 -3.37
N GLU A 57 -8.06 8.07 -4.31
CA GLU A 57 -8.95 8.38 -5.45
C GLU A 57 -9.20 7.19 -6.39
N ALA A 58 -8.41 6.12 -6.31
CA ALA A 58 -8.71 4.92 -7.07
C ALA A 58 -10.04 4.27 -6.62
N LEU A 59 -10.43 4.42 -5.34
CA LEU A 59 -11.74 3.96 -4.86
C LEU A 59 -12.86 4.83 -5.40
N THR A 60 -12.74 6.16 -5.38
CA THR A 60 -13.79 7.06 -5.92
C THR A 60 -14.00 6.88 -7.42
N ALA A 61 -12.99 6.39 -8.14
CA ALA A 61 -13.10 6.05 -9.55
C ALA A 61 -13.85 4.73 -9.82
N CYS A 62 -14.14 3.93 -8.79
CA CYS A 62 -14.79 2.63 -8.97
C CYS A 62 -16.29 2.79 -9.23
N THR A 63 -16.82 2.01 -10.16
CA THR A 63 -18.26 1.89 -10.42
C THR A 63 -18.69 0.43 -10.35
N PRO A 64 -19.97 0.12 -10.07
CA PRO A 64 -20.45 -1.26 -10.16
C PRO A 64 -20.17 -1.87 -11.54
N ALA A 65 -19.61 -3.08 -11.57
CA ALA A 65 -19.41 -3.78 -12.84
C ALA A 65 -20.69 -4.49 -13.30
N PRO A 66 -20.86 -4.75 -14.62
CA PRO A 66 -21.91 -5.63 -15.12
C PRO A 66 -21.85 -7.04 -14.50
N ALA A 67 -23.01 -7.70 -14.40
CA ALA A 67 -23.07 -9.07 -13.92
C ALA A 67 -22.28 -10.04 -14.82
N GLY A 68 -21.60 -11.02 -14.22
CA GLY A 68 -20.86 -12.05 -14.94
C GLY A 68 -19.45 -11.67 -15.38
N VAL A 69 -18.99 -10.44 -15.10
CA VAL A 69 -17.60 -10.04 -15.31
C VAL A 69 -16.69 -10.80 -14.34
N VAL A 70 -15.63 -11.40 -14.88
CA VAL A 70 -14.60 -12.09 -14.08
C VAL A 70 -13.66 -11.04 -13.48
N PRO A 71 -13.57 -10.94 -12.14
CA PRO A 71 -12.66 -10.01 -11.50
C PRO A 71 -11.20 -10.48 -11.63
N LEU A 72 -10.28 -9.54 -11.74
CA LEU A 72 -8.86 -9.79 -11.53
C LEU A 72 -8.61 -10.15 -10.06
N THR A 73 -7.65 -11.06 -9.83
CA THR A 73 -7.08 -11.33 -8.50
C THR A 73 -6.23 -10.14 -8.01
N LEU A 74 -5.90 -10.11 -6.72
CA LEU A 74 -4.98 -9.12 -6.17
C LEU A 74 -3.64 -9.11 -6.94
N GLY A 75 -3.05 -10.29 -7.15
CA GLY A 75 -1.76 -10.42 -7.82
C GLY A 75 -1.78 -9.97 -9.29
N GLU A 76 -2.88 -10.20 -10.02
CA GLU A 76 -3.06 -9.70 -11.38
C GLU A 76 -3.23 -8.19 -11.41
N TYR A 77 -4.01 -7.62 -10.48
CA TYR A 77 -4.19 -6.18 -10.41
C TYR A 77 -2.90 -5.45 -10.03
N LEU A 78 -2.15 -5.95 -9.05
CA LEU A 78 -0.87 -5.35 -8.63
C LEU A 78 0.20 -5.42 -9.73
N ALA A 79 0.24 -6.51 -10.52
CA ALA A 79 1.17 -6.63 -11.64
C ALA A 79 1.03 -5.52 -12.70
N THR A 80 -0.10 -4.80 -12.72
CA THR A 80 -0.32 -3.65 -13.61
C THR A 80 0.33 -2.35 -13.12
N TYR A 81 0.90 -2.30 -11.91
CA TYR A 81 1.47 -1.08 -11.33
C TYR A 81 2.82 -0.71 -11.95
N ALA A 82 3.68 -1.69 -12.20
CA ALA A 82 5.02 -1.52 -12.75
C ALA A 82 5.02 -0.72 -14.08
N ALA A 83 3.98 -0.86 -14.90
CA ALA A 83 3.85 -0.17 -16.18
C ALA A 83 3.63 1.35 -16.08
N GLY A 84 3.37 1.91 -14.88
CA GLY A 84 2.98 3.31 -14.68
C GLY A 84 3.86 4.13 -13.73
N ALA A 85 5.05 3.64 -13.36
CA ALA A 85 5.88 4.27 -12.33
C ALA A 85 6.34 5.70 -12.69
N ALA A 86 6.74 5.96 -13.94
CA ALA A 86 7.20 7.28 -14.38
C ALA A 86 6.07 8.33 -14.37
N ASP A 87 4.90 7.99 -14.91
CA ASP A 87 3.71 8.85 -14.90
C ASP A 87 3.24 9.18 -13.48
N THR A 88 3.49 8.25 -12.55
CA THR A 88 3.13 8.42 -11.13
C THR A 88 3.97 9.49 -10.45
N ALA A 89 5.28 9.54 -10.73
CA ALA A 89 6.18 10.55 -10.18
C ALA A 89 5.83 11.96 -10.65
N GLU A 90 5.53 12.12 -11.93
CA GLU A 90 5.14 13.42 -12.47
C GLU A 90 3.77 13.87 -11.94
N ALA A 91 2.80 12.96 -11.86
CA ALA A 91 1.50 13.26 -11.28
C ALA A 91 1.60 13.68 -9.80
N ALA A 92 2.47 13.04 -9.02
CA ALA A 92 2.66 13.38 -7.61
C ALA A 92 3.30 14.76 -7.42
N ARG A 93 4.29 15.13 -8.24
CA ARG A 93 4.88 16.48 -8.23
C ARG A 93 3.85 17.55 -8.57
N ARG A 94 3.04 17.31 -9.60
CA ARG A 94 1.97 18.23 -10.00
C ARG A 94 0.94 18.41 -8.88
N LEU A 95 0.45 17.33 -8.28
CA LEU A 95 -0.50 17.40 -7.16
C LEU A 95 0.08 18.13 -5.95
N ALA A 96 1.35 17.91 -5.62
CA ALA A 96 2.01 18.63 -4.53
C ALA A 96 2.08 20.15 -4.79
N ALA A 97 2.31 20.57 -6.04
CA ALA A 97 2.28 21.98 -6.42
C ALA A 97 0.86 22.55 -6.37
N GLU A 98 -0.15 21.81 -6.85
CA GLU A 98 -1.57 22.20 -6.81
C GLU A 98 -2.09 22.35 -5.37
N HIS A 99 -1.57 21.56 -4.43
CA HIS A 99 -2.04 21.53 -3.04
C HIS A 99 -1.12 22.27 -2.06
N VAL A 100 -0.16 23.06 -2.54
CA VAL A 100 0.86 23.70 -1.70
C VAL A 100 0.30 24.56 -0.57
N SER A 101 -0.88 25.17 -0.75
CA SER A 101 -1.53 26.02 0.26
C SER A 101 -2.21 25.23 1.38
N ASP A 102 -2.59 23.98 1.14
CA ASP A 102 -3.28 23.10 2.09
C ASP A 102 -3.00 21.61 1.75
N PRO A 103 -1.75 21.14 1.93
CA PRO A 103 -1.37 19.80 1.51
C PRO A 103 -2.02 18.70 2.37
N VAL A 104 -2.19 18.95 3.67
CA VAL A 104 -2.85 18.00 4.58
C VAL A 104 -4.34 17.91 4.26
N GLY A 105 -5.05 19.06 4.22
CA GLY A 105 -6.48 19.07 3.95
C GLY A 105 -6.83 18.54 2.56
N ALA A 106 -5.96 18.69 1.55
CA ALA A 106 -6.18 18.09 0.23
C ALA A 106 -6.24 16.56 0.28
N VAL A 107 -5.29 15.92 0.96
CA VAL A 107 -5.25 14.46 1.11
C VAL A 107 -6.40 13.98 2.00
N GLU A 108 -6.74 14.71 3.06
CA GLU A 108 -7.91 14.40 3.89
C GLU A 108 -9.21 14.40 3.09
N ARG A 109 -9.42 15.39 2.20
CA ARG A 109 -10.59 15.43 1.31
C ARG A 109 -10.65 14.20 0.40
N SER A 110 -9.53 13.80 -0.21
CA SER A 110 -9.49 12.61 -1.07
C SER A 110 -9.80 11.33 -0.28
N ALA A 111 -9.27 11.19 0.93
CA ALA A 111 -9.53 10.04 1.80
C ALA A 111 -10.99 10.00 2.27
N THR A 112 -11.56 11.14 2.70
CA THR A 112 -12.98 11.23 3.08
C THR A 112 -13.90 10.84 1.92
N ALA A 113 -13.64 11.36 0.72
CA ALA A 113 -14.42 11.01 -0.47
C ALA A 113 -14.33 9.51 -0.79
N ALA A 114 -13.14 8.92 -0.72
CA ALA A 114 -12.93 7.50 -0.96
C ALA A 114 -13.65 6.61 0.06
N LEU A 115 -13.58 6.92 1.35
CA LEU A 115 -14.24 6.16 2.41
C LEU A 115 -15.78 6.29 2.33
N ALA A 116 -16.29 7.48 1.97
CA ALA A 116 -17.71 7.67 1.73
C ALA A 116 -18.19 6.84 0.53
N HIS A 117 -17.44 6.86 -0.58
CA HIS A 117 -17.77 6.09 -1.78
C HIS A 117 -17.68 4.58 -1.56
N LEU A 118 -16.71 4.10 -0.79
CA LEU A 118 -16.67 2.70 -0.37
C LEU A 118 -17.98 2.29 0.32
N GLY A 119 -18.57 3.17 1.14
CA GLY A 119 -19.88 2.94 1.77
C GLY A 119 -21.05 2.87 0.80
N THR A 120 -21.01 3.59 -0.34
CA THR A 120 -22.09 3.58 -1.33
C THR A 120 -22.08 2.33 -2.21
N LEU A 121 -20.93 1.67 -2.38
CA LEU A 121 -20.78 0.43 -3.14
C LEU A 121 -21.36 -0.80 -2.42
N GLY A 122 -21.68 -0.67 -1.12
CA GLY A 122 -22.40 -1.67 -0.33
C GLY A 122 -21.52 -2.78 0.26
N PRO A 123 -22.07 -3.57 1.21
CA PRO A 123 -21.30 -4.52 2.03
C PRO A 123 -21.07 -5.90 1.38
N GLY A 124 -21.68 -6.18 0.22
CA GLY A 124 -21.76 -7.52 -0.37
C GLY A 124 -20.56 -7.95 -1.22
N ASP A 125 -19.41 -7.29 -1.09
CA ASP A 125 -18.21 -7.51 -1.91
C ASP A 125 -18.48 -7.63 -3.43
N PRO A 126 -19.19 -6.65 -4.03
CA PRO A 126 -19.51 -6.71 -5.46
C PRO A 126 -18.25 -6.59 -6.31
N VAL A 127 -18.33 -7.05 -7.56
CA VAL A 127 -17.33 -6.70 -8.57
C VAL A 127 -17.52 -5.24 -8.98
N VAL A 128 -16.43 -4.48 -8.96
CA VAL A 128 -16.38 -3.08 -9.37
C VAL A 128 -15.44 -2.92 -10.55
N GLN A 129 -15.80 -2.02 -11.46
CA GLN A 129 -14.91 -1.56 -12.52
C GLN A 129 -13.94 -0.55 -11.92
N ALA A 130 -12.67 -0.92 -11.76
CA ALA A 130 -11.59 -0.03 -11.38
C ALA A 130 -10.82 0.47 -12.62
N ARG A 131 -9.87 1.39 -12.42
CA ARG A 131 -9.09 2.02 -13.49
C ARG A 131 -8.33 1.02 -14.37
N ARG A 132 -7.90 -0.10 -13.79
CA ARG A 132 -7.04 -1.10 -14.46
C ARG A 132 -7.74 -2.43 -14.75
N GLY A 133 -9.06 -2.46 -14.59
CA GLY A 133 -9.87 -3.65 -14.82
C GLY A 133 -10.90 -3.90 -13.72
N PRO A 134 -11.80 -4.86 -13.93
CA PRO A 134 -12.75 -5.29 -12.92
C PRO A 134 -12.06 -6.05 -11.78
N VAL A 135 -12.47 -5.79 -10.55
CA VAL A 135 -11.95 -6.45 -9.33
C VAL A 135 -13.07 -6.59 -8.30
N ARG A 136 -12.95 -7.52 -7.35
CA ARG A 136 -13.81 -7.49 -6.16
C ARG A 136 -13.56 -6.22 -5.36
N LEU A 137 -14.59 -5.70 -4.68
CA LEU A 137 -14.47 -4.51 -3.86
C LEU A 137 -13.47 -4.71 -2.70
N SER A 138 -13.43 -5.91 -2.11
CA SER A 138 -12.45 -6.34 -1.12
C SER A 138 -11.02 -6.23 -1.67
N THR A 139 -10.76 -6.81 -2.84
CA THR A 139 -9.47 -6.71 -3.55
C THR A 139 -9.10 -5.26 -3.84
N MET A 140 -10.04 -4.45 -4.35
CA MET A 140 -9.79 -3.04 -4.62
C MET A 140 -9.43 -2.27 -3.34
N THR A 141 -10.16 -2.51 -2.26
CA THR A 141 -9.92 -1.91 -0.94
C THR A 141 -8.56 -2.34 -0.40
N LEU A 142 -8.23 -3.63 -0.50
CA LEU A 142 -6.95 -4.19 -0.09
C LEU A 142 -5.77 -3.56 -0.86
N THR A 143 -5.93 -3.29 -2.16
CA THR A 143 -4.89 -2.56 -2.92
C THR A 143 -4.63 -1.16 -2.35
N ARG A 144 -5.65 -0.49 -1.77
CA ARG A 144 -5.44 0.79 -1.08
C ARG A 144 -4.71 0.61 0.24
N VAL A 145 -5.04 -0.44 1.00
CA VAL A 145 -4.31 -0.75 2.25
C VAL A 145 -2.83 -0.99 1.95
N VAL A 146 -2.51 -1.75 0.89
CA VAL A 146 -1.13 -1.95 0.42
C VAL A 146 -0.43 -0.61 0.15
N GLU A 147 -1.04 0.26 -0.63
CA GLU A 147 -0.50 1.59 -0.96
C GLU A 147 -0.27 2.44 0.30
N LEU A 148 -1.25 2.49 1.21
CA LEU A 148 -1.13 3.26 2.44
C LEU A 148 -0.05 2.71 3.38
N VAL A 149 0.04 1.39 3.56
CA VAL A 149 1.05 0.77 4.45
C VAL A 149 2.46 0.98 3.88
N VAL A 150 2.66 0.73 2.59
CA VAL A 150 3.97 0.91 1.94
C VAL A 150 4.41 2.36 2.04
N HIS A 151 3.52 3.31 1.72
CA HIS A 151 3.88 4.72 1.73
C HIS A 151 3.91 5.34 3.14
N ALA A 152 3.22 4.77 4.12
CA ALA A 152 3.44 5.10 5.52
C ALA A 152 4.86 4.74 5.97
N ASP A 153 5.38 3.56 5.61
CA ASP A 153 6.77 3.21 5.89
C ASP A 153 7.75 4.13 5.14
N ASP A 154 7.45 4.51 3.90
CA ASP A 154 8.24 5.51 3.16
C ASP A 154 8.25 6.88 3.86
N LEU A 155 7.11 7.35 4.35
CA LEU A 155 6.99 8.61 5.10
C LEU A 155 7.76 8.55 6.42
N LEU A 156 7.67 7.43 7.15
CA LEU A 156 8.45 7.20 8.37
C LEU A 156 9.95 7.33 8.12
N ARG A 157 10.45 6.58 7.13
CA ARG A 157 11.88 6.60 6.78
C ARG A 157 12.32 7.97 6.29
N SER A 158 11.46 8.67 5.55
CA SER A 158 11.71 10.04 5.07
C SER A 158 11.80 11.05 6.22
N GLY A 159 10.86 10.99 7.17
CA GLY A 159 10.86 11.86 8.35
C GLY A 159 12.09 11.63 9.23
N ARG A 160 12.46 10.38 9.47
CA ARG A 160 13.69 10.03 10.20
C ARG A 160 14.95 10.53 9.50
N ARG A 161 15.04 10.37 8.18
CA ARG A 161 16.14 10.89 7.35
C ARG A 161 16.23 12.41 7.46
N ALA A 162 15.11 13.12 7.26
CA ALA A 162 15.07 14.59 7.29
C ALA A 162 15.45 15.15 8.67
N ARG A 163 15.06 14.49 9.76
CA ARG A 163 15.40 14.90 11.13
C ARG A 163 16.78 14.40 11.59
N GLY A 164 17.43 13.51 10.85
CA GLY A 164 18.72 12.91 11.23
C GLY A 164 18.65 12.02 12.47
N THR A 165 17.45 11.60 12.89
CA THR A 165 17.24 10.80 14.10
C THR A 165 16.04 9.87 13.95
N SER A 166 16.11 8.72 14.62
CA SER A 166 14.96 7.81 14.75
C SER A 166 14.07 8.15 15.95
N ALA A 167 14.56 8.96 16.89
CA ALA A 167 13.82 9.36 18.08
C ALA A 167 12.79 10.45 17.74
N GLY A 168 11.58 10.35 18.30
CA GLY A 168 10.55 11.40 18.19
C GLY A 168 9.78 11.46 16.87
N VAL A 169 10.03 10.56 15.91
CA VAL A 169 9.16 10.38 14.74
C VAL A 169 8.21 9.21 15.01
N PRO A 170 6.90 9.46 15.25
CA PRO A 170 5.93 8.40 15.45
C PRO A 170 5.84 7.50 14.21
N ASP A 171 5.51 6.24 14.41
CA ASP A 171 5.33 5.28 13.33
C ASP A 171 3.90 5.40 12.74
N PRO A 172 3.76 5.82 11.46
CA PRO A 172 2.46 5.95 10.81
C PRO A 172 1.89 4.61 10.31
N VAL A 173 2.59 3.48 10.49
CA VAL A 173 2.11 2.16 10.05
C VAL A 173 1.30 1.51 11.16
N ASP A 174 0.00 1.31 10.91
CA ASP A 174 -0.86 0.53 11.80
C ASP A 174 -0.43 -0.95 11.78
N PRO A 175 -0.09 -1.57 12.92
CA PRO A 175 0.45 -2.93 12.94
C PRO A 175 -0.54 -3.98 12.44
N ARG A 176 -1.85 -3.74 12.59
CA ARG A 176 -2.88 -4.66 12.08
C ARG A 176 -3.02 -4.57 10.56
N ALA A 177 -3.02 -3.36 10.02
CA ALA A 177 -3.00 -3.16 8.57
C ALA A 177 -1.72 -3.75 7.94
N LEU A 178 -0.57 -3.62 8.61
CA LEU A 178 0.69 -4.23 8.16
C LEU A 178 0.59 -5.76 8.08
N ALA A 179 0.01 -6.42 9.09
CA ALA A 179 -0.20 -7.87 9.06
C ALA A 179 -1.10 -8.30 7.90
N VAL A 180 -2.23 -7.60 7.70
CA VAL A 180 -3.15 -7.86 6.57
C VAL A 180 -2.44 -7.73 5.21
N VAL A 181 -1.60 -6.71 5.04
CA VAL A 181 -0.83 -6.51 3.80
C VAL A 181 0.23 -7.59 3.62
N ALA A 182 0.94 -7.96 4.69
CA ALA A 182 1.94 -9.01 4.67
C ALA A 182 1.35 -10.36 4.23
N ASP A 183 0.21 -10.75 4.82
CA ASP A 183 -0.50 -12.00 4.50
C ASP A 183 -1.05 -11.99 3.07
N ALA A 184 -1.58 -10.85 2.61
CA ALA A 184 -2.09 -10.69 1.26
C ALA A 184 -0.98 -10.83 0.19
N LEU A 185 0.18 -10.20 0.41
CA LEU A 185 1.33 -10.32 -0.49
C LEU A 185 1.93 -11.73 -0.45
N LEU A 186 1.94 -12.37 0.71
CA LEU A 186 2.36 -13.78 0.82
C LEU A 186 1.43 -14.70 0.02
N THR A 187 0.11 -14.50 0.12
CA THR A 187 -0.88 -15.24 -0.66
C THR A 187 -0.64 -15.11 -2.17
N VAL A 188 -0.27 -13.92 -2.66
CA VAL A 188 0.10 -13.73 -4.08
C VAL A 188 1.31 -14.58 -4.48
N VAL A 189 2.34 -14.65 -3.63
CA VAL A 189 3.52 -15.50 -3.91
C VAL A 189 3.16 -16.98 -3.88
N GLN A 190 2.41 -17.42 -2.87
CA GLN A 190 1.98 -18.81 -2.73
C GLN A 190 1.12 -19.25 -3.91
N ALA A 191 0.22 -18.39 -4.40
CA ALA A 191 -0.60 -18.68 -5.57
C ALA A 191 0.22 -18.85 -6.87
N ARG A 192 1.36 -18.14 -7.00
CA ARG A 192 2.23 -18.21 -8.18
C ARG A 192 3.22 -19.38 -8.14
N GLY A 193 3.69 -19.76 -6.95
CA GLY A 193 4.76 -20.74 -6.80
C GLY A 193 4.40 -22.04 -6.09
N GLY A 194 3.23 -22.12 -5.44
CA GLY A 194 2.75 -23.33 -4.77
C GLY A 194 3.47 -23.70 -3.47
N TRP A 195 4.19 -22.75 -2.85
CA TRP A 195 4.94 -22.99 -1.61
C TRP A 195 4.08 -22.76 -0.36
N ASP A 196 4.44 -23.41 0.74
CA ASP A 196 3.84 -23.20 2.06
C ASP A 196 4.81 -22.41 2.95
N LEU A 197 4.54 -21.12 3.06
CA LEU A 197 5.40 -20.13 3.71
C LEU A 197 4.60 -19.38 4.78
N GLU A 198 5.29 -18.82 5.76
CA GLU A 198 4.72 -18.02 6.84
C GLU A 198 5.52 -16.72 7.02
N VAL A 199 4.83 -15.63 7.37
CA VAL A 199 5.45 -14.33 7.64
C VAL A 199 6.12 -14.36 9.01
N ALA A 200 7.42 -14.07 9.05
CA ALA A 200 8.20 -13.95 10.28
C ALA A 200 8.40 -12.49 10.71
N ASP A 201 8.77 -11.64 9.76
CA ASP A 201 8.84 -10.18 9.91
C ASP A 201 8.02 -9.51 8.82
N ALA A 202 6.82 -9.08 9.18
CA ALA A 202 5.88 -8.43 8.28
C ALA A 202 6.44 -7.17 7.61
N ARG A 203 7.22 -6.35 8.32
CA ARG A 203 7.73 -5.09 7.76
C ARG A 203 8.85 -5.36 6.77
N THR A 204 9.77 -6.24 7.12
CA THR A 204 10.86 -6.64 6.21
C THR A 204 10.27 -7.33 4.98
N TRP A 205 9.33 -8.25 5.17
CA TRP A 205 8.62 -8.92 4.07
C TRP A 205 7.94 -7.91 3.12
N VAL A 206 7.13 -6.99 3.64
CA VAL A 206 6.45 -5.98 2.82
C VAL A 206 7.44 -5.08 2.07
N ARG A 207 8.59 -4.75 2.66
CA ARG A 207 9.62 -3.97 1.98
C ARG A 207 10.27 -4.73 0.81
N ILE A 208 10.56 -6.01 0.97
CA ILE A 208 11.08 -6.86 -0.13
C ILE A 208 10.02 -6.94 -1.22
N ALA A 209 8.78 -7.29 -0.85
CA ALA A 209 7.67 -7.47 -1.78
C ALA A 209 7.33 -6.18 -2.55
N ALA A 210 7.50 -5.01 -1.93
CA ALA A 210 7.29 -3.71 -2.55
C ALA A 210 8.53 -3.13 -3.25
N GLY A 211 9.66 -3.86 -3.32
CA GLY A 211 10.91 -3.37 -3.92
C GLY A 211 11.54 -2.19 -3.19
N ARG A 212 11.24 -2.01 -1.89
CA ARG A 212 11.74 -0.91 -1.05
C ARG A 212 13.11 -1.20 -0.44
N ILE A 213 13.55 -2.44 -0.52
CA ILE A 213 14.92 -2.88 -0.26
C ILE A 213 15.35 -3.84 -1.39
N PRO A 214 16.65 -3.90 -1.72
CA PRO A 214 17.15 -4.85 -2.71
C PRO A 214 16.79 -6.29 -2.32
N TYR A 215 16.54 -7.13 -3.33
CA TYR A 215 16.35 -8.55 -3.11
C TYR A 215 17.64 -9.19 -2.62
N ASP A 216 17.55 -9.91 -1.50
CA ASP A 216 18.64 -10.64 -0.88
C ASP A 216 18.03 -11.89 -0.21
N VAL A 217 18.65 -13.05 -0.44
CA VAL A 217 18.11 -14.34 0.02
C VAL A 217 18.21 -14.52 1.53
N ASP A 218 19.22 -13.93 2.17
CA ASP A 218 19.40 -14.02 3.62
C ASP A 218 18.37 -13.11 4.31
N VAL A 219 18.17 -11.90 3.80
CA VAL A 219 17.12 -10.99 4.29
C VAL A 219 15.72 -11.57 4.07
N LEU A 220 15.51 -12.29 2.96
CA LEU A 220 14.25 -13.00 2.71
C LEU A 220 14.01 -14.12 3.73
N ALA A 221 15.05 -14.89 4.07
CA ALA A 221 14.97 -15.97 5.05
C ALA A 221 14.71 -15.47 6.47
N ASP A 222 15.11 -14.24 6.81
CA ASP A 222 14.73 -13.60 8.07
C ASP A 222 13.27 -13.13 8.07
N ALA A 223 12.72 -12.80 6.89
CA ALA A 223 11.38 -12.24 6.73
C ALA A 223 10.28 -13.30 6.58
N LEU A 224 10.60 -14.45 5.99
CA LEU A 224 9.69 -15.57 5.73
C LEU A 224 10.32 -16.88 6.22
N HIS A 225 9.49 -17.81 6.70
CA HIS A 225 9.93 -19.18 6.97
C HIS A 225 9.05 -20.18 6.24
N ALA A 226 9.61 -21.35 5.92
CA ALA A 226 8.79 -22.47 5.48
C ALA A 226 7.99 -23.02 6.67
N ARG A 227 6.72 -23.40 6.44
CA ARG A 227 5.86 -23.95 7.51
C ARG A 227 6.47 -25.23 8.12
N TYR A 228 7.08 -26.06 7.27
CA TYR A 228 7.69 -27.31 7.68
C TYR A 228 9.20 -27.15 7.79
N THR A 229 9.77 -27.59 8.91
CA THR A 229 11.21 -27.48 9.18
C THR A 229 12.10 -28.31 8.24
N SER A 230 11.50 -29.23 7.47
CA SER A 230 12.17 -29.97 6.41
C SER A 230 12.37 -29.16 5.12
N ASP A 231 11.64 -28.05 4.99
CA ASP A 231 11.59 -27.24 3.77
C ASP A 231 12.47 -26.00 3.94
N ALA A 232 12.87 -25.41 2.83
CA ALA A 232 13.63 -24.17 2.79
C ALA A 232 12.80 -23.07 2.11
N VAL A 233 13.08 -21.81 2.45
CA VAL A 233 12.53 -20.67 1.73
C VAL A 233 13.08 -20.72 0.29
N PRO A 234 12.22 -20.78 -0.74
CA PRO A 234 12.65 -20.84 -2.13
C PRO A 234 13.24 -19.51 -2.58
N ASP A 235 14.04 -19.53 -3.64
CA ASP A 235 14.47 -18.29 -4.31
C ASP A 235 13.28 -17.64 -5.03
N LEU A 236 12.84 -16.49 -4.51
CA LEU A 236 11.74 -15.69 -5.03
C LEU A 236 12.17 -14.59 -6.01
N GLY A 237 13.44 -14.53 -6.42
CA GLY A 237 13.99 -13.44 -7.22
C GLY A 237 13.35 -13.26 -8.60
N ARG A 238 12.66 -14.30 -9.13
CA ARG A 238 11.89 -14.21 -10.38
C ARG A 238 10.45 -13.72 -10.20
N LEU A 239 9.97 -13.65 -8.96
CA LEU A 239 8.62 -13.22 -8.62
C LEU A 239 8.57 -11.84 -7.97
N LEU A 240 9.68 -11.41 -7.36
CA LEU A 240 9.78 -10.15 -6.62
C LEU A 240 10.53 -9.07 -7.42
N PRO A 241 10.18 -7.78 -7.23
CA PRO A 241 9.08 -7.27 -6.40
C PRO A 241 7.69 -7.53 -7.03
N LEU A 242 6.65 -7.44 -6.20
CA LEU A 242 5.24 -7.60 -6.61
C LEU A 242 4.58 -6.28 -7.07
N LEU A 243 5.18 -5.14 -6.74
CA LEU A 243 4.68 -3.78 -6.99
C LEU A 243 5.53 -3.04 -8.04
#